data_AF-A0A8H4CQW4-F1
#
_entry.id   AF-A0A8H4CQW4-F1
#
_cell.length_a   1.000
_cell.length_b   1.000
_cell.length_c   1.000
_cell.angle_alpha   90.00
_cell.angle_beta   90.00
_cell.angle_gamma   90.00
#
_symmetry.space_group_name_H-M   'P 1'
#
loop_
_entity.id
_entity.type
_entity.pdbx_description
1 polymer ?
#
loop_
_entity_poly.entity_id
_entity_poly.type
_entity_poly.pdbx_seq_one_letter_code
_entity_poly.pdbx_strand_id
1 'polypeptide(L)'
;MSDGKLPNGKLPYGTPEGGWKAVHTWRTPDWVEPILIVSIMLTALWFTRRKNFSILRRNGANYEPLFEGAESPRMSDDYDSLGSPIRTDPHPPKFRTIFGCFRVKTPNSSRFAKYVHSRILQKFPFLIEMFYWAISFFFYRMTGSLAQSYYGGRKSLWEVAQGHGLFLLESEAKFFGEGTRTGPERWLEWRVSHWFLEGAQAGDFRGIWLTILNRGYSMIHIPGTVGFIGYYFAMAPTHARFCTVRRTMTLLNMCAFIIFIFYPCAPPRLMPSEYGFVDTVNMENAESVWMSGKFVNKLAAMPSMHFGYAFAIGCVFVADSAILSLLFGRLRNYLLKDDLDKSLDIDDVEVREIQENRARWKSWAMFAFGIWYPSWILLTIVGTANHYLMDAVVATFCALMAYLCNRALLVFLPAEDMLLWALRLEKPVPTTGRMKNIAVR
;
A
#
# COMPACT_ATOMS: atom_id res chain seq x y z
N MET A 1 -3.91 32.10 -9.55
CA MET A 1 -3.77 31.50 -10.88
C MET A 1 -2.69 32.27 -11.63
N SER A 2 -1.48 31.72 -11.68
CA SER A 2 -0.47 31.97 -12.69
C SER A 2 0.39 30.71 -12.70
N ASP A 3 0.36 30.01 -13.84
CA ASP A 3 1.17 28.81 -14.03
C ASP A 3 2.64 29.18 -13.83
N GLY A 4 3.40 28.31 -13.15
CA GLY A 4 4.79 28.52 -12.76
C GLY A 4 5.78 28.54 -13.91
N LYS A 5 5.49 29.34 -14.95
CA LYS A 5 6.40 29.69 -16.03
C LYS A 5 7.19 30.92 -15.59
N LEU A 6 8.51 30.87 -15.72
CA LEU A 6 9.33 32.08 -15.82
C LEU A 6 8.82 32.92 -17.02
N PRO A 7 9.07 34.24 -17.07
CA PRO A 7 8.57 35.13 -18.13
C PRO A 7 8.87 34.68 -19.58
N ASN A 8 9.76 33.70 -19.77
CA ASN A 8 10.10 33.11 -21.07
C ASN A 8 9.41 31.76 -21.38
N GLY A 9 8.40 31.34 -20.60
CA GLY A 9 7.58 30.15 -20.92
C GLY A 9 8.27 28.79 -20.79
N LYS A 10 9.57 28.74 -20.45
CA LYS A 10 10.34 27.51 -20.21
C LYS A 10 10.11 26.98 -18.78
N LEU A 11 10.03 25.66 -18.64
CA LEU A 11 10.26 24.99 -17.35
C LEU A 11 11.67 25.37 -16.85
N PRO A 12 11.89 25.51 -15.53
CA PRO A 12 13.18 25.96 -14.98
C PRO A 12 14.36 25.02 -15.25
N TYR A 13 14.13 23.85 -15.84
CA TYR A 13 15.15 22.84 -16.09
C TYR A 13 15.24 22.58 -17.59
N GLY A 14 16.34 23.03 -18.18
CA GLY A 14 16.67 22.69 -19.56
C GLY A 14 16.97 21.20 -19.66
N THR A 15 16.36 20.52 -20.63
CA THR A 15 16.99 19.36 -21.24
C THR A 15 18.44 19.72 -21.56
N PRO A 16 19.45 18.89 -21.24
CA PRO A 16 20.81 19.12 -21.68
C PRO A 16 20.80 19.43 -23.18
N GLU A 17 21.60 20.39 -23.65
CA GLU A 17 21.85 20.52 -25.09
C GLU A 17 22.48 19.21 -25.56
N GLY A 18 21.75 18.44 -26.38
CA GLY A 18 22.10 17.05 -26.73
C GLY A 18 21.32 15.96 -25.96
N GLY A 19 20.32 16.35 -25.15
CA GLY A 19 19.50 15.44 -24.35
C GLY A 19 18.95 14.28 -25.16
N TRP A 20 19.30 13.05 -24.74
CA TRP A 20 18.78 11.81 -25.29
C TRP A 20 17.26 11.89 -25.40
N LYS A 21 16.74 11.94 -26.64
CA LYS A 21 15.31 11.75 -26.90
C LYS A 21 15.09 10.25 -26.98
N ALA A 22 14.37 9.70 -26.01
CA ALA A 22 13.94 8.31 -26.08
C ALA A 22 13.32 8.06 -27.46
N VAL A 23 13.87 7.10 -28.21
CA VAL A 23 13.18 6.58 -29.39
C VAL A 23 11.91 5.97 -28.84
N HIS A 24 10.76 6.64 -29.06
CA HIS A 24 9.47 6.19 -28.55
C HIS A 24 9.15 4.83 -29.16
N THR A 25 9.51 3.76 -28.46
CA THR A 25 9.26 2.42 -28.97
C THR A 25 7.75 2.14 -28.95
N TRP A 26 7.01 2.53 -27.90
CA TRP A 26 5.55 2.31 -27.78
C TRP A 26 4.85 3.38 -26.91
N ARG A 27 3.84 4.10 -27.42
CA ARG A 27 3.07 5.07 -26.61
C ARG A 27 1.78 4.42 -26.09
N THR A 28 1.60 4.37 -24.77
CA THR A 28 0.33 3.96 -24.15
C THR A 28 -0.62 5.17 -24.10
N PRO A 29 -1.86 5.07 -24.63
CA PRO A 29 -2.83 6.16 -24.51
C PRO A 29 -3.23 6.45 -23.06
N ASP A 30 -3.44 7.73 -22.74
CA ASP A 30 -3.77 8.22 -21.38
C ASP A 30 -5.05 7.58 -20.80
N TRP A 31 -5.98 7.12 -21.64
CA TRP A 31 -7.21 6.46 -21.19
C TRP A 31 -7.01 5.01 -20.72
N VAL A 32 -5.89 4.37 -21.06
CA VAL A 32 -5.65 2.95 -20.72
C VAL A 32 -5.57 2.75 -19.22
N GLU A 33 -4.85 3.62 -18.50
CA GLU A 33 -4.64 3.49 -17.07
C GLU A 33 -5.96 3.66 -16.26
N PRO A 34 -6.80 4.70 -16.48
CA PRO A 34 -8.11 4.78 -15.85
C PRO A 34 -9.00 3.57 -16.14
N ILE A 35 -9.06 3.09 -17.39
CA ILE A 35 -9.87 1.92 -17.74
C ILE A 35 -9.36 0.67 -17.03
N LEU A 36 -8.04 0.48 -16.96
CA LEU A 36 -7.43 -0.66 -16.27
C LEU A 36 -7.81 -0.66 -14.78
N ILE A 37 -7.64 0.49 -14.10
CA ILE A 37 -7.97 0.62 -12.68
C ILE A 37 -9.46 0.33 -12.43
N VAL A 38 -10.35 0.96 -13.20
CA VAL A 38 -11.81 0.75 -13.07
C VAL A 38 -12.16 -0.71 -13.34
N SER A 39 -11.54 -1.34 -14.33
CA SER A 39 -11.76 -2.76 -14.65
C SER A 39 -11.31 -3.68 -13.51
N ILE A 40 -10.15 -3.41 -12.90
CA ILE A 40 -9.66 -4.16 -11.73
C ILE A 40 -10.63 -3.97 -10.55
N MET A 41 -11.10 -2.75 -10.30
CA MET A 41 -12.04 -2.46 -9.21
C MET A 41 -13.39 -3.14 -9.41
N LEU A 42 -13.96 -3.08 -10.63
CA LEU A 42 -15.20 -3.77 -10.97
C LEU A 42 -15.05 -5.29 -10.86
N THR A 43 -13.89 -5.82 -11.26
CA THR A 43 -13.56 -7.24 -11.13
C THR A 43 -13.47 -7.64 -9.66
N ALA A 44 -12.78 -6.86 -8.82
CA ALA A 44 -12.70 -7.09 -7.38
C ALA A 44 -14.09 -7.04 -6.72
N LEU A 45 -14.92 -6.05 -7.06
CA LEU A 45 -16.30 -5.96 -6.60
C LEU A 45 -17.12 -7.17 -7.03
N TRP A 46 -16.93 -7.63 -8.27
CA TRP A 46 -17.63 -8.81 -8.78
C TRP A 46 -17.22 -10.06 -8.00
N PHE A 47 -15.93 -10.38 -7.86
CA PHE A 47 -15.48 -11.58 -7.17
C PHE A 47 -15.83 -11.59 -5.67
N THR A 48 -15.80 -10.43 -5.01
CA THR A 48 -16.04 -10.30 -3.56
C THR A 48 -17.52 -10.13 -3.19
N ARG A 49 -18.41 -10.02 -4.19
CA ARG A 49 -19.85 -9.82 -3.97
C ARG A 49 -20.51 -10.99 -3.25
N ARG A 50 -21.55 -10.69 -2.47
CA ARG A 50 -22.46 -11.72 -1.96
C ARG A 50 -23.41 -12.18 -3.04
N LYS A 51 -23.24 -13.42 -3.54
CA LYS A 51 -24.09 -13.98 -4.62
C LYS A 51 -25.57 -14.01 -4.22
N ASN A 52 -25.89 -14.51 -3.03
CA ASN A 52 -27.27 -14.75 -2.58
C ASN A 52 -27.94 -13.58 -1.83
N PHE A 53 -27.42 -12.35 -1.96
CA PHE A 53 -27.99 -11.16 -1.31
C PHE A 53 -28.81 -10.32 -2.30
N SER A 54 -30.05 -9.97 -1.95
CA SER A 54 -30.89 -9.05 -2.74
C SER A 54 -30.77 -7.62 -2.21
N ILE A 55 -30.72 -6.63 -3.10
CA ILE A 55 -30.72 -5.20 -2.74
C ILE A 55 -32.15 -4.66 -2.61
N LEU A 56 -33.07 -5.14 -3.46
CA LEU A 56 -34.43 -4.60 -3.58
C LEU A 56 -35.47 -5.37 -2.76
N ARG A 57 -35.33 -6.70 -2.61
CA ARG A 57 -36.34 -7.53 -1.94
C ARG A 57 -36.26 -7.37 -0.42
N ARG A 58 -37.23 -6.68 0.20
CA ARG A 58 -37.27 -6.41 1.65
C ARG A 58 -37.61 -7.65 2.51
N ASN A 59 -37.99 -8.77 1.88
CA ASN A 59 -38.58 -9.92 2.57
C ASN A 59 -37.56 -10.88 3.18
N GLY A 60 -37.74 -11.14 4.49
CA GLY A 60 -37.56 -12.44 5.13
C GLY A 60 -36.15 -12.87 5.53
N ALA A 61 -35.08 -12.28 4.98
CA ALA A 61 -33.76 -12.48 5.57
C ALA A 61 -33.71 -11.68 6.86
N ASN A 62 -34.04 -12.30 7.98
CA ASN A 62 -33.76 -11.77 9.31
C ASN A 62 -32.30 -11.33 9.29
N TYR A 63 -32.04 -10.02 9.29
CA TYR A 63 -30.77 -9.53 9.75
C TYR A 63 -30.76 -9.92 11.23
N GLU A 64 -30.14 -11.05 11.52
CA GLU A 64 -29.85 -11.40 12.91
C GLU A 64 -28.78 -10.41 13.36
N PRO A 65 -29.09 -9.56 14.37
CA PRO A 65 -28.03 -8.87 15.08
C PRO A 65 -27.05 -9.95 15.55
N LEU A 66 -25.76 -9.79 15.27
CA LEU A 66 -24.74 -10.72 15.74
C LEU A 66 -24.93 -10.91 17.25
N PHE A 67 -25.28 -12.13 17.67
CA PHE A 67 -25.36 -12.52 19.07
C PHE A 67 -24.01 -12.19 19.76
N GLU A 68 -24.08 -11.78 21.02
CA GLU A 68 -22.91 -11.61 21.89
C GLU A 68 -22.22 -12.99 21.98
N GLY A 69 -21.10 -13.17 21.26
CA GLY A 69 -20.38 -14.44 21.11
C GLY A 69 -20.24 -14.95 19.67
N ALA A 70 -21.03 -14.47 18.71
CA ALA A 70 -20.75 -14.71 17.30
C ALA A 70 -19.58 -13.81 16.91
N GLU A 71 -18.40 -14.40 16.68
CA GLU A 71 -17.19 -13.74 16.17
C GLU A 71 -17.59 -12.56 15.28
N SER A 72 -17.48 -11.36 15.84
CA SER A 72 -17.61 -10.19 15.00
C SER A 72 -16.43 -10.29 14.06
N PRO A 73 -16.62 -10.34 12.74
CA PRO A 73 -15.48 -10.29 11.84
C PRO A 73 -14.73 -8.95 12.02
N ARG A 74 -15.28 -8.02 12.78
CA ARG A 74 -14.69 -6.77 13.25
C ARG A 74 -13.58 -7.05 14.28
N MET A 75 -12.49 -7.65 13.82
CA MET A 75 -11.24 -7.95 14.51
C MET A 75 -11.31 -8.38 16.00
N SER A 76 -10.92 -9.64 16.18
CA SER A 76 -10.43 -10.29 17.41
C SER A 76 -9.49 -9.39 18.24
N ASP A 77 -9.99 -8.94 19.39
CA ASP A 77 -9.26 -8.79 20.66
C ASP A 77 -10.28 -8.68 21.85
N ASP A 78 -11.56 -9.05 21.67
CA ASP A 78 -12.56 -9.10 22.74
C ASP A 78 -12.77 -10.55 23.20
N TYR A 79 -11.69 -11.20 23.66
CA TYR A 79 -11.80 -12.34 24.56
C TYR A 79 -11.50 -11.83 25.97
N ASP A 80 -12.54 -11.30 26.62
CA ASP A 80 -12.74 -11.59 28.04
C ASP A 80 -14.19 -11.36 28.47
N SER A 81 -14.90 -12.48 28.48
CA SER A 81 -15.65 -13.05 29.62
C SER A 81 -16.50 -12.15 30.54
N LEU A 82 -17.68 -12.74 30.85
CA LEU A 82 -18.57 -12.59 32.01
C LEU A 82 -19.90 -11.85 31.80
N GLY A 83 -20.94 -12.63 32.11
CA GLY A 83 -22.36 -12.43 31.87
C GLY A 83 -22.92 -11.02 32.05
N SER A 84 -23.86 -10.69 31.19
CA SER A 84 -24.83 -9.63 31.46
C SER A 84 -26.19 -10.00 30.86
N PRO A 85 -27.30 -9.55 31.49
CA PRO A 85 -28.60 -10.19 31.41
C PRO A 85 -29.32 -9.87 30.10
N ILE A 86 -30.35 -10.69 29.81
CA ILE A 86 -31.34 -10.53 28.74
C ILE A 86 -31.61 -9.04 28.47
N ARG A 87 -31.04 -8.52 27.37
CA ARG A 87 -31.20 -7.13 26.95
C ARG A 87 -32.47 -6.95 26.13
N THR A 88 -33.27 -5.95 26.49
CA THR A 88 -34.54 -5.57 25.84
C THR A 88 -34.37 -4.72 24.57
N ASP A 89 -33.18 -4.16 24.33
CA ASP A 89 -32.88 -3.34 23.15
C ASP A 89 -32.42 -4.20 21.97
N PRO A 90 -33.11 -4.20 20.82
CA PRO A 90 -32.69 -4.96 19.63
C PRO A 90 -31.36 -4.47 19.02
N HIS A 91 -30.87 -3.30 19.38
CA HIS A 91 -29.64 -2.70 18.84
C HIS A 91 -28.75 -2.12 19.96
N PRO A 92 -28.17 -2.96 20.83
CA PRO A 92 -27.38 -2.49 21.96
C PRO A 92 -26.15 -1.71 21.50
N PRO A 93 -25.74 -0.66 22.23
CA PRO A 93 -24.54 0.12 21.93
C PRO A 93 -23.28 -0.74 22.02
N LYS A 94 -22.28 -0.42 21.20
CA LYS A 94 -20.99 -1.12 21.17
C LYS A 94 -20.04 -0.50 22.20
N PHE A 95 -19.09 -1.28 22.67
CA PHE A 95 -17.98 -0.80 23.50
C PHE A 95 -16.68 -0.98 22.73
N ARG A 96 -15.81 0.04 22.77
CA ARG A 96 -14.51 0.05 22.10
C ARG A 96 -13.43 0.39 23.10
N THR A 97 -12.35 -0.38 23.12
CA THR A 97 -11.18 -0.08 23.94
C THR A 97 -10.18 0.77 23.14
N ILE A 98 -9.83 1.93 23.67
CA ILE A 98 -8.84 2.87 23.14
C ILE A 98 -7.57 2.74 23.98
N PHE A 99 -6.41 2.63 23.32
CA PHE A 99 -5.09 2.46 23.94
C PHE A 99 -4.98 1.29 24.94
N GLY A 100 -5.86 0.29 24.83
CA GLY A 100 -5.89 -0.85 25.74
C GLY A 100 -6.45 -0.57 27.13
N CYS A 101 -6.81 0.68 27.45
CA CYS A 101 -7.19 1.09 28.81
C CYS A 101 -8.51 1.87 28.88
N PHE A 102 -8.88 2.64 27.85
CA PHE A 102 -10.08 3.49 27.88
C PHE A 102 -11.25 2.83 27.14
N ARG A 103 -12.31 2.44 27.85
CA ARG A 103 -13.54 1.93 27.23
C ARG A 103 -14.48 3.07 26.86
N VAL A 104 -14.75 3.21 25.56
CA VAL A 104 -15.67 4.21 25.00
C VAL A 104 -16.91 3.52 24.43
N LYS A 105 -18.08 4.06 24.77
CA LYS A 105 -19.38 3.60 24.26
C LYS A 105 -19.64 4.23 22.89
N THR A 106 -19.92 3.42 21.88
CA THR A 106 -20.19 3.86 20.50
C THR A 106 -21.56 3.41 20.02
N PRO A 107 -22.21 4.15 19.11
CA PRO A 107 -23.55 3.82 18.64
C PRO A 107 -23.54 2.56 17.74
N ASN A 108 -24.67 1.84 17.71
CA ASN A 108 -24.82 0.64 16.90
C ASN A 108 -25.52 0.91 15.56
N SER A 109 -24.73 0.94 14.50
CA SER A 109 -25.16 1.15 13.12
C SER A 109 -26.13 0.09 12.55
N SER A 110 -26.33 -1.04 13.24
CA SER A 110 -27.18 -2.16 12.79
C SER A 110 -28.61 -1.75 12.44
N ARG A 111 -29.14 -0.72 13.11
CA ARG A 111 -30.49 -0.20 12.85
C ARG A 111 -30.67 0.31 11.41
N PHE A 112 -29.59 0.70 10.75
CA PHE A 112 -29.60 1.22 9.37
C PHE A 112 -29.39 0.12 8.32
N ALA A 113 -29.30 -1.15 8.72
CA ALA A 113 -29.05 -2.28 7.81
C ALA A 113 -30.09 -2.41 6.69
N LYS A 114 -31.33 -1.94 6.93
CA LYS A 114 -32.44 -2.01 5.96
C LYS A 114 -32.41 -0.91 4.89
N TYR A 115 -31.57 0.11 5.04
CA TYR A 115 -31.48 1.20 4.05
C TYR A 115 -30.80 0.75 2.76
N VAL A 116 -31.19 1.35 1.62
CA VAL A 116 -30.73 0.92 0.29
C VAL A 116 -29.21 1.01 0.15
N HIS A 117 -28.60 2.12 0.61
CA HIS A 117 -27.15 2.30 0.58
C HIS A 117 -26.41 1.31 1.48
N SER A 118 -26.93 1.01 2.68
CA SER A 118 -26.42 -0.07 3.52
C SER A 118 -26.49 -1.43 2.82
N ARG A 119 -27.58 -1.72 2.11
CA ARG A 119 -27.74 -2.97 1.35
C ARG A 119 -26.79 -3.08 0.16
N ILE A 120 -26.47 -1.97 -0.50
CA ILE A 120 -25.42 -1.94 -1.54
C ILE A 120 -24.07 -2.33 -0.94
N LEU A 121 -23.68 -1.77 0.22
CA LEU A 121 -22.46 -2.18 0.91
C LEU A 121 -22.48 -3.65 1.32
N GLN A 122 -23.61 -4.17 1.82
CA GLN A 122 -23.73 -5.59 2.17
C GLN A 122 -23.61 -6.50 0.93
N LYS A 123 -24.08 -6.06 -0.24
CA LYS A 123 -23.92 -6.80 -1.50
C LYS A 123 -22.47 -6.78 -1.98
N PHE A 124 -21.80 -5.64 -1.84
CA PHE A 124 -20.43 -5.40 -2.30
C PHE A 124 -19.53 -4.94 -1.13
N PRO A 125 -19.09 -5.86 -0.26
CA PRO A 125 -18.30 -5.52 0.93
C PRO A 125 -17.01 -4.77 0.62
N PHE A 126 -16.37 -5.06 -0.52
CA PHE A 126 -15.12 -4.42 -0.94
C PHE A 126 -15.24 -2.90 -1.16
N LEU A 127 -16.46 -2.36 -1.33
CA LEU A 127 -16.66 -0.91 -1.39
C LEU A 127 -16.14 -0.20 -0.14
N ILE A 128 -16.13 -0.85 1.02
CA ILE A 128 -15.59 -0.24 2.25
C ILE A 128 -14.10 0.10 2.12
N GLU A 129 -13.34 -0.72 1.38
CA GLU A 129 -11.91 -0.49 1.14
C GLU A 129 -11.69 0.76 0.28
N MET A 130 -12.58 1.00 -0.69
CA MET A 130 -12.55 2.20 -1.51
C MET A 130 -12.78 3.48 -0.68
N PHE A 131 -13.63 3.42 0.36
CA PHE A 131 -13.80 4.54 1.28
C PHE A 131 -12.53 4.82 2.10
N TYR A 132 -11.84 3.77 2.58
CA TYR A 132 -10.56 3.96 3.28
C TYR A 132 -9.47 4.55 2.36
N TRP A 133 -9.47 4.18 1.08
CA TRP A 133 -8.55 4.77 0.11
C TRP A 133 -8.87 6.24 -0.15
N ALA A 134 -10.15 6.62 -0.25
CA ALA A 134 -10.55 8.01 -0.40
C ALA A 134 -10.09 8.87 0.81
N ILE A 135 -10.21 8.34 2.03
CA ILE A 135 -9.71 8.99 3.25
C ILE A 135 -8.18 9.11 3.21
N SER A 136 -7.47 8.04 2.85
CA SER A 136 -6.00 8.06 2.71
C SER A 136 -5.55 9.10 1.67
N PHE A 137 -6.24 9.17 0.53
CA PHE A 137 -5.95 10.14 -0.54
C PHE A 137 -6.17 11.58 -0.10
N PHE A 138 -7.21 11.83 0.71
CA PHE A 138 -7.43 13.15 1.31
C PHE A 138 -6.24 13.57 2.18
N PHE A 139 -5.75 12.71 3.07
CA PHE A 139 -4.58 13.00 3.89
C PHE A 139 -3.29 13.15 3.08
N TYR A 140 -3.08 12.29 2.08
CA TYR A 140 -1.97 12.44 1.13
C TYR A 140 -1.96 13.84 0.51
N ARG A 141 -3.11 14.33 0.03
CA ARG A 141 -3.20 15.67 -0.57
C ARG A 141 -2.84 16.78 0.42
N MET A 142 -3.16 16.61 1.70
CA MET A 142 -2.80 17.58 2.73
C MET A 142 -1.29 17.69 2.94
N THR A 143 -0.53 16.60 2.74
CA THR A 143 0.93 16.58 2.97
C THR A 143 1.67 17.70 2.23
N GLY A 144 1.39 17.88 0.94
CA GLY A 144 2.06 18.91 0.14
C GLY A 144 1.73 20.33 0.61
N SER A 145 0.50 20.57 1.04
CA SER A 145 0.08 21.88 1.57
C SER A 145 0.70 22.16 2.94
N LEU A 146 0.74 21.15 3.82
CA LEU A 146 1.35 21.23 5.14
C LEU A 146 2.87 21.42 5.04
N ALA A 147 3.55 20.65 4.18
CA ALA A 147 4.98 20.81 3.92
C ALA A 147 5.29 22.23 3.41
N GLN A 148 4.55 22.70 2.40
CA GLN A 148 4.74 24.06 1.88
C GLN A 148 4.55 25.13 2.97
N SER A 149 3.57 24.95 3.86
CA SER A 149 3.34 25.87 4.98
C SER A 149 4.48 25.80 6.01
N TYR A 150 4.97 24.60 6.32
CA TYR A 150 6.03 24.38 7.32
C TYR A 150 7.37 25.00 6.88
N TYR A 151 7.74 24.87 5.61
CA TYR A 151 8.99 25.41 5.06
C TYR A 151 8.87 26.85 4.53
N GLY A 152 7.79 27.57 4.83
CA GLY A 152 7.69 29.00 4.47
C GLY A 152 7.50 29.28 2.96
N GLY A 153 7.01 28.30 2.20
CA GLY A 153 6.66 28.47 0.79
C GLY A 153 7.35 27.48 -0.16
N ARG A 154 6.96 27.54 -1.45
CA ARG A 154 7.42 26.57 -2.45
C ARG A 154 8.93 26.63 -2.67
N LYS A 155 9.53 27.81 -2.84
CA LYS A 155 10.97 27.92 -3.17
C LYS A 155 11.86 27.28 -2.11
N SER A 156 11.66 27.66 -0.85
CA SER A 156 12.42 27.08 0.28
C SER A 156 12.19 25.58 0.42
N LEU A 157 10.94 25.10 0.22
CA LEU A 157 10.65 23.66 0.20
C LEU A 157 11.49 22.90 -0.84
N TRP A 158 11.64 23.44 -2.05
CA TRP A 158 12.45 22.82 -3.12
C TRP A 158 13.94 22.82 -2.79
N GLU A 159 14.47 23.93 -2.28
CA GLU A 159 15.89 24.05 -1.90
C GLU A 159 16.25 23.07 -0.78
N VAL A 160 15.41 22.99 0.26
CA VAL A 160 15.58 22.02 1.37
C VAL A 160 15.49 20.58 0.84
N ALA A 161 14.53 20.29 -0.03
CA ALA A 161 14.36 18.94 -0.57
C ALA A 161 15.54 18.49 -1.44
N GLN A 162 16.15 19.40 -2.21
CA GLN A 162 17.38 19.13 -2.96
C GLN A 162 18.58 18.92 -2.02
N GLY A 163 18.68 19.72 -0.95
CA GLY A 163 19.69 19.53 0.08
C GLY A 163 19.60 18.15 0.75
N HIS A 164 18.38 17.70 1.09
CA HIS A 164 18.15 16.35 1.60
C HIS A 164 18.50 15.26 0.58
N GLY A 165 18.13 15.44 -0.69
CA GLY A 165 18.49 14.49 -1.76
C GLY A 165 19.99 14.35 -1.96
N LEU A 166 20.72 15.48 -1.95
CA LEU A 166 22.18 15.47 -2.01
C LEU A 166 22.81 14.80 -0.78
N PHE A 167 22.29 15.09 0.41
CA PHE A 167 22.75 14.46 1.64
C PHE A 167 22.61 12.94 1.59
N LEU A 168 21.50 12.42 1.06
CA LEU A 168 21.29 10.99 0.87
C LEU A 168 22.30 10.39 -0.12
N LEU A 169 22.47 11.01 -1.30
CA LEU A 169 23.46 10.55 -2.29
C LEU A 169 24.88 10.47 -1.72
N GLU A 170 25.30 11.50 -1.00
CA GLU A 170 26.64 11.53 -0.39
C GLU A 170 26.77 10.51 0.75
N SER A 171 25.69 10.27 1.50
CA SER A 171 25.68 9.24 2.54
C SER A 171 25.77 7.84 1.94
N GLU A 172 25.00 7.56 0.89
CA GLU A 172 25.03 6.29 0.16
C GLU A 172 26.39 6.04 -0.48
N ALA A 173 27.01 7.05 -1.10
CA ALA A 173 28.36 6.94 -1.64
C ALA A 173 29.40 6.57 -0.57
N LYS A 174 29.21 6.98 0.69
CA LYS A 174 30.13 6.60 1.78
C LYS A 174 29.94 5.15 2.22
N PHE A 175 28.72 4.63 2.21
CA PHE A 175 28.43 3.26 2.68
C PHE A 175 28.55 2.21 1.58
N PHE A 176 28.09 2.54 0.37
CA PHE A 176 27.97 1.62 -0.77
C PHE A 176 28.86 2.00 -1.95
N GLY A 177 29.45 3.20 -1.93
CA GLY A 177 30.37 3.64 -2.97
C GLY A 177 31.71 2.91 -2.86
N GLU A 178 32.31 2.68 -4.02
CA GLU A 178 33.64 2.11 -4.11
C GLU A 178 34.64 3.25 -3.90
N GLY A 179 35.42 3.19 -2.81
CA GLY A 179 36.26 4.30 -2.32
C GLY A 179 37.34 4.82 -3.28
N THR A 180 37.51 4.17 -4.44
CA THR A 180 38.43 4.56 -5.51
C THR A 180 37.79 5.47 -6.57
N ARG A 181 36.45 5.55 -6.64
CA ARG A 181 35.76 6.35 -7.67
C ARG A 181 35.67 7.82 -7.29
N THR A 182 35.88 8.70 -8.27
CA THR A 182 35.72 10.15 -8.13
C THR A 182 34.62 10.65 -9.05
N GLY A 183 33.97 11.78 -8.71
CA GLY A 183 32.85 12.31 -9.49
C GLY A 183 31.52 11.53 -9.33
N PRO A 184 30.58 11.65 -10.29
CA PRO A 184 29.23 11.06 -10.22
C PRO A 184 29.20 9.53 -10.17
N GLU A 185 30.25 8.87 -10.68
CA GLU A 185 30.35 7.41 -10.69
C GLU A 185 30.43 6.79 -9.28
N ARG A 186 30.68 7.60 -8.25
CA ARG A 186 30.60 7.11 -6.85
C ARG A 186 29.18 6.75 -6.44
N TRP A 187 28.17 7.36 -7.05
CA TRP A 187 26.76 7.12 -6.74
C TRP A 187 26.26 5.89 -7.48
N LEU A 188 25.66 4.95 -6.75
CA LEU A 188 25.15 3.71 -7.31
C LEU A 188 23.97 3.98 -8.25
N GLU A 189 23.07 4.86 -7.85
CA GLU A 189 21.88 5.31 -8.57
C GLU A 189 22.27 5.86 -9.94
N TRP A 190 23.33 6.69 -9.96
CA TRP A 190 23.86 7.26 -11.19
C TRP A 190 24.36 6.16 -12.12
N ARG A 191 25.16 5.21 -11.61
CA ARG A 191 25.70 4.08 -12.40
C ARG A 191 24.61 3.20 -12.97
N VAL A 192 23.61 2.83 -12.16
CA VAL A 192 22.51 1.95 -12.61
C VAL A 192 21.68 2.66 -13.67
N SER A 193 21.33 3.93 -13.46
CA SER A 193 20.57 4.72 -14.44
C SER A 193 21.37 4.92 -15.75
N HIS A 194 22.66 5.24 -15.66
CA HIS A 194 23.50 5.43 -16.84
C HIS A 194 23.75 4.14 -17.61
N TRP A 195 23.86 2.99 -16.94
CA TRP A 195 23.97 1.69 -17.62
C TRP A 195 22.78 1.41 -18.54
N PHE A 196 21.57 1.81 -18.13
CA PHE A 196 20.37 1.74 -18.97
C PHE A 196 20.37 2.78 -20.08
N LEU A 197 20.76 4.03 -19.79
CA LEU A 197 20.83 5.11 -20.78
C LEU A 197 21.85 4.83 -21.89
N GLU A 198 23.03 4.33 -21.54
CA GLU A 198 24.08 3.93 -22.50
C GLU A 198 23.57 2.85 -23.45
N GLY A 199 22.85 1.85 -22.94
CA GLY A 199 22.29 0.81 -23.80
C GLY A 199 21.13 1.29 -24.65
N ALA A 200 20.35 2.26 -24.14
CA ALA A 200 19.33 2.93 -24.92
C ALA A 200 19.92 3.79 -26.04
N GLN A 201 21.09 4.40 -25.84
CA GLN A 201 21.88 5.09 -26.87
C GLN A 201 22.50 4.12 -27.87
N ALA A 202 23.00 2.97 -27.41
CA ALA A 202 23.56 1.92 -28.24
C ALA A 202 22.51 1.13 -29.05
N GLY A 203 21.22 1.30 -28.74
CA GLY A 203 20.12 0.57 -29.38
C GLY A 203 20.04 -0.90 -28.99
N ASP A 204 20.54 -1.27 -27.81
CA ASP A 204 20.57 -2.65 -27.34
C ASP A 204 19.38 -3.01 -26.41
N PHE A 205 19.40 -4.23 -25.89
CA PHE A 205 18.34 -4.76 -25.02
C PHE A 205 18.14 -3.96 -23.73
N ARG A 206 19.16 -3.23 -23.23
CA ARG A 206 19.06 -2.46 -21.99
C ARG A 206 18.13 -1.26 -22.18
N GLY A 207 18.10 -0.66 -23.37
CA GLY A 207 17.12 0.38 -23.70
C GLY A 207 15.68 -0.12 -23.65
N ILE A 208 15.43 -1.34 -24.14
CA ILE A 208 14.12 -2.00 -24.04
C ILE A 208 13.72 -2.20 -22.58
N TRP A 209 14.66 -2.65 -21.73
CA TRP A 209 14.42 -2.81 -20.30
C TRP A 209 14.14 -1.48 -19.59
N LEU A 210 14.89 -0.42 -19.90
CA LEU A 210 14.63 0.92 -19.35
C LEU A 210 13.19 1.35 -19.60
N THR A 211 12.73 1.14 -20.83
CA THR A 211 11.36 1.43 -21.22
C THR A 211 10.34 0.57 -20.46
N ILE A 212 10.61 -0.73 -20.25
CA ILE A 212 9.76 -1.61 -19.43
C ILE A 212 9.72 -1.11 -17.97
N LEU A 213 10.85 -0.67 -17.42
CA LEU A 213 10.95 -0.14 -16.06
C LEU A 213 10.18 1.18 -15.91
N ASN A 214 10.36 2.15 -16.82
CA ASN A 214 9.64 3.42 -16.80
C ASN A 214 8.12 3.22 -16.82
N ARG A 215 7.64 2.27 -17.64
CA ARG A 215 6.21 1.92 -17.74
C ARG A 215 5.72 1.07 -16.57
N GLY A 216 6.56 0.16 -16.09
CA GLY A 216 6.29 -0.62 -14.89
C GLY A 216 6.12 0.29 -13.67
N TYR A 217 6.95 1.33 -13.55
CA TYR A 217 6.87 2.30 -12.47
C TYR A 217 5.48 2.95 -12.36
N SER A 218 4.91 3.41 -13.48
CA SER A 218 3.58 4.04 -13.49
C SER A 218 2.43 3.05 -13.35
N MET A 219 2.48 1.91 -14.06
CA MET A 219 1.35 0.97 -14.11
C MET A 219 1.25 0.01 -12.93
N ILE A 220 2.36 -0.30 -12.25
CA ILE A 220 2.35 -1.37 -11.25
C ILE A 220 1.90 -0.88 -9.88
N HIS A 221 2.17 0.38 -9.51
CA HIS A 221 1.90 0.82 -8.15
C HIS A 221 0.41 0.90 -7.83
N ILE A 222 -0.37 1.71 -8.56
CA ILE A 222 -1.80 1.90 -8.25
C ILE A 222 -2.63 0.67 -8.68
N PRO A 223 -2.65 0.27 -9.98
CA PRO A 223 -3.36 -0.94 -10.41
C PRO A 223 -2.95 -2.21 -9.66
N GLY A 224 -1.64 -2.42 -9.45
CA GLY A 224 -1.13 -3.61 -8.76
C GLY A 224 -1.54 -3.66 -7.29
N THR A 225 -1.50 -2.53 -6.59
CA THR A 225 -1.97 -2.45 -5.19
C THR A 225 -3.47 -2.73 -5.08
N VAL A 226 -4.29 -2.10 -5.93
CA VAL A 226 -5.74 -2.32 -5.96
C VAL A 226 -6.06 -3.78 -6.29
N GLY A 227 -5.35 -4.34 -7.26
CA GLY A 227 -5.45 -5.75 -7.63
C GLY A 227 -5.07 -6.68 -6.49
N PHE A 228 -3.98 -6.39 -5.77
CA PHE A 228 -3.55 -7.16 -4.61
C PHE A 228 -4.58 -7.11 -3.48
N ILE A 229 -5.08 -5.93 -3.10
CA ILE A 229 -6.08 -5.83 -2.02
C ILE A 229 -7.37 -6.55 -2.42
N GLY A 230 -7.81 -6.45 -3.69
CA GLY A 230 -8.95 -7.22 -4.20
C GLY A 230 -8.74 -8.73 -4.16
N TYR A 231 -7.58 -9.19 -4.63
CA TYR A 231 -7.16 -10.59 -4.55
C TYR A 231 -7.11 -11.07 -3.10
N TYR A 232 -6.45 -10.32 -2.21
CA TYR A 232 -6.24 -10.70 -0.83
C TYR A 232 -7.55 -10.67 -0.03
N PHE A 233 -8.44 -9.71 -0.31
CA PHE A 233 -9.79 -9.72 0.26
C PHE A 233 -10.57 -10.99 -0.09
N ALA A 234 -10.39 -11.53 -1.30
CA ALA A 234 -11.06 -12.75 -1.73
C ALA A 234 -10.38 -14.03 -1.22
N MET A 235 -9.04 -14.04 -1.14
CA MET A 235 -8.25 -15.26 -0.95
C MET A 235 -7.61 -15.40 0.43
N ALA A 236 -7.56 -14.34 1.23
CA ALA A 236 -6.94 -14.36 2.54
C ALA A 236 -7.49 -15.53 3.38
N PRO A 237 -6.62 -16.28 4.08
CA PRO A 237 -7.01 -17.40 4.94
C PRO A 237 -8.12 -17.03 5.91
N THR A 238 -7.90 -15.97 6.69
CA THR A 238 -8.85 -15.47 7.69
C THR A 238 -9.06 -13.97 7.51
N HIS A 239 -10.21 -13.47 7.99
CA HIS A 239 -10.48 -12.04 7.93
C HIS A 239 -9.55 -11.23 8.85
N ALA A 240 -9.10 -11.82 9.97
CA ALA A 240 -8.11 -11.20 10.86
C ALA A 240 -6.79 -10.94 10.12
N ARG A 241 -6.30 -11.93 9.36
CA ARG A 241 -5.08 -11.81 8.55
C ARG A 241 -5.21 -10.72 7.49
N PHE A 242 -6.35 -10.65 6.79
CA PHE A 242 -6.64 -9.55 5.86
C PHE A 242 -6.60 -8.18 6.56
N CYS A 243 -7.25 -8.06 7.72
CA CYS A 243 -7.28 -6.80 8.46
C CYS A 243 -5.88 -6.34 8.91
N THR A 244 -5.02 -7.27 9.33
CA THR A 244 -3.63 -7.00 9.68
C THR A 244 -2.86 -6.45 8.49
N VAL A 245 -2.93 -7.10 7.33
CA VAL A 245 -2.27 -6.62 6.10
C VAL A 245 -2.79 -5.23 5.69
N ARG A 246 -4.11 -5.05 5.66
CA ARG A 246 -4.75 -3.77 5.33
C ARG A 246 -4.31 -2.65 6.28
N ARG A 247 -4.28 -2.90 7.60
CA ARG A 247 -3.82 -1.91 8.59
C ARG A 247 -2.35 -1.59 8.43
N THR A 248 -1.50 -2.59 8.20
CA THR A 248 -0.07 -2.39 7.94
C THR A 248 0.15 -1.46 6.74
N MET A 249 -0.54 -1.69 5.63
CA MET A 249 -0.43 -0.83 4.44
C MET A 249 -0.98 0.59 4.71
N THR A 250 -2.05 0.70 5.49
CA THR A 250 -2.61 2.01 5.89
C THR A 250 -1.65 2.77 6.81
N LEU A 251 -1.05 2.10 7.79
CA LEU A 251 -0.11 2.73 8.71
C LEU A 251 1.20 3.09 8.01
N LEU A 252 1.65 2.28 7.03
CA LEU A 252 2.76 2.63 6.14
C LEU A 252 2.49 3.95 5.40
N ASN A 253 1.29 4.17 4.88
CA ASN A 253 0.90 5.46 4.30
C ASN A 253 1.04 6.60 5.32
N MET A 254 0.53 6.43 6.53
CA MET A 254 0.60 7.47 7.56
C MET A 254 2.04 7.81 7.94
N CYS A 255 2.92 6.80 8.04
CA CYS A 255 4.34 7.02 8.27
C CYS A 255 4.97 7.83 7.14
N ALA A 256 4.69 7.45 5.89
CA ALA A 256 5.18 8.18 4.72
C ALA A 256 4.66 9.61 4.66
N PHE A 257 3.38 9.84 4.99
CA PHE A 257 2.79 11.18 5.00
C PHE A 257 3.45 12.10 6.02
N ILE A 258 3.79 11.58 7.20
CA ILE A 258 4.54 12.32 8.22
C ILE A 258 5.92 12.69 7.67
N ILE A 259 6.63 11.73 7.08
CA ILE A 259 7.96 11.97 6.50
C ILE A 259 7.88 12.99 5.36
N PHE A 260 6.89 12.92 4.46
CA PHE A 260 6.71 13.90 3.39
C PHE A 260 6.50 15.33 3.88
N ILE A 261 5.98 15.50 5.11
CA ILE A 261 5.79 16.82 5.72
C ILE A 261 7.09 17.34 6.35
N PHE A 262 7.84 16.49 7.07
CA PHE A 262 9.00 16.91 7.88
C PHE A 262 10.37 16.65 7.26
N TYR A 263 10.42 15.85 6.20
CA TYR A 263 11.63 15.53 5.45
C TYR A 263 11.28 15.41 3.96
N PRO A 264 10.96 16.53 3.29
CA PRO A 264 10.76 16.55 1.85
C PRO A 264 12.09 16.19 1.19
N CYS A 265 12.05 15.38 0.14
CA CYS A 265 13.25 14.89 -0.52
C CYS A 265 13.03 14.93 -2.04
N ALA A 266 13.92 15.63 -2.74
CA ALA A 266 13.88 15.68 -4.19
C ALA A 266 14.43 14.36 -4.76
N PRO A 267 13.76 13.72 -5.72
CA PRO A 267 14.27 12.51 -6.35
C PRO A 267 15.49 12.82 -7.23
N PRO A 268 16.36 11.83 -7.53
CA PRO A 268 17.58 12.05 -8.32
C PRO A 268 17.32 12.74 -9.66
N ARG A 269 16.26 12.35 -10.39
CA ARG A 269 15.87 12.96 -11.67
C ARG A 269 15.49 14.45 -11.61
N LEU A 270 15.21 14.99 -10.42
CA LEU A 270 14.88 16.41 -10.20
C LEU A 270 16.04 17.21 -9.57
N MET A 271 17.21 16.59 -9.45
CA MET A 271 18.44 17.29 -9.06
C MET A 271 18.94 18.21 -10.17
N PRO A 272 19.71 19.27 -9.85
CA PRO A 272 20.36 20.12 -10.86
C PRO A 272 21.16 19.30 -11.88
N SER A 273 21.20 19.77 -13.13
CA SER A 273 21.87 19.09 -14.24
C SER A 273 23.36 18.84 -14.00
N GLU A 274 23.97 19.61 -13.10
CA GLU A 274 25.35 19.47 -12.62
C GLU A 274 25.65 18.08 -12.05
N TYR A 275 24.64 17.39 -11.51
CA TYR A 275 24.75 16.04 -10.95
C TYR A 275 24.58 14.93 -11.99
N GLY A 276 24.22 15.28 -13.23
CA GLY A 276 24.17 14.36 -14.37
C GLY A 276 22.99 13.37 -14.40
N PHE A 277 21.98 13.51 -13.54
CA PHE A 277 20.77 12.65 -13.60
C PHE A 277 19.85 13.05 -14.76
N VAL A 278 19.21 12.05 -15.38
CA VAL A 278 18.30 12.23 -16.53
C VAL A 278 16.89 11.76 -16.18
N ASP A 279 15.88 12.58 -16.45
CA ASP A 279 14.47 12.24 -16.24
C ASP A 279 13.90 11.39 -17.38
N THR A 280 14.17 10.09 -17.34
CA THR A 280 13.73 9.13 -18.38
C THR A 280 12.21 8.98 -18.44
N VAL A 281 11.52 9.10 -17.29
CA VAL A 281 10.06 8.90 -17.20
C VAL A 281 9.30 10.00 -17.93
N ASN A 282 9.67 11.26 -17.69
CA ASN A 282 9.05 12.38 -18.42
C ASN A 282 9.39 12.34 -19.91
N MET A 283 10.62 11.99 -20.27
CA MET A 283 11.05 11.92 -21.66
C MET A 283 10.32 10.82 -22.45
N GLU A 284 9.97 9.70 -21.81
CA GLU A 284 9.18 8.63 -22.44
C GLU A 284 7.66 8.85 -22.41
N ASN A 285 7.16 9.95 -21.81
CA ASN A 285 5.74 10.13 -21.47
C ASN A 285 5.19 8.92 -20.70
N ALA A 286 6.00 8.35 -19.80
CA ALA A 286 5.64 7.16 -19.03
C ALA A 286 5.03 7.52 -17.66
N GLU A 287 4.83 8.81 -17.35
CA GLU A 287 4.18 9.25 -16.12
C GLU A 287 2.74 8.73 -16.05
N SER A 288 2.33 8.25 -14.87
CA SER A 288 0.92 7.89 -14.62
C SER A 288 0.04 9.13 -14.72
N VAL A 289 -1.13 9.00 -15.36
CA VAL A 289 -2.12 10.08 -15.51
C VAL A 289 -2.60 10.56 -14.13
N TRP A 290 -2.64 9.67 -13.15
CA TRP A 290 -3.00 9.99 -11.77
C TRP A 290 -1.83 10.61 -10.97
N MET A 291 -0.58 10.38 -11.41
CA MET A 291 0.64 10.89 -10.78
C MET A 291 1.23 12.14 -11.46
N SER A 292 0.76 12.52 -12.65
CA SER A 292 1.25 13.68 -13.42
C SER A 292 0.49 14.99 -13.13
N GLY A 293 -0.61 14.94 -12.37
CA GLY A 293 -1.47 16.11 -12.10
C GLY A 293 -0.89 17.14 -11.11
N LYS A 294 -1.52 18.33 -11.03
CA LYS A 294 -1.24 19.40 -10.04
C LYS A 294 -1.43 18.96 -8.57
N PHE A 295 -1.81 17.72 -8.34
CA PHE A 295 -2.24 17.17 -7.05
C PHE A 295 -1.23 16.19 -6.43
N VAL A 296 -0.09 15.98 -7.08
CA VAL A 296 0.94 15.02 -6.66
C VAL A 296 2.14 15.76 -6.08
N ASN A 297 2.63 15.29 -4.92
CA ASN A 297 3.79 15.85 -4.28
C ASN A 297 5.07 15.37 -4.97
N LYS A 298 5.65 16.21 -5.83
CA LYS A 298 6.88 15.89 -6.59
C LYS A 298 8.14 15.80 -5.72
N LEU A 299 8.09 16.29 -4.47
CA LEU A 299 9.19 16.28 -3.50
C LEU A 299 9.02 15.20 -2.43
N ALA A 300 8.19 14.19 -2.71
CA ALA A 300 7.92 13.07 -1.83
C ALA A 300 8.70 11.82 -2.27
N ALA A 301 10.02 11.94 -2.47
CA ALA A 301 10.85 10.79 -2.81
C ALA A 301 10.99 9.82 -1.62
N MET A 302 11.16 10.33 -0.39
CA MET A 302 11.42 9.49 0.79
C MET A 302 10.20 9.46 1.74
N PRO A 303 9.71 8.27 2.17
CA PRO A 303 10.10 6.93 1.73
C PRO A 303 9.51 6.55 0.37
N SER A 304 10.12 5.58 -0.32
CA SER A 304 9.57 5.09 -1.59
C SER A 304 8.30 4.26 -1.37
N MET A 305 7.14 4.85 -1.71
CA MET A 305 5.84 4.16 -1.56
C MET A 305 5.65 3.01 -2.56
N HIS A 306 6.24 3.14 -3.76
CA HIS A 306 6.30 2.06 -4.74
C HIS A 306 6.94 0.81 -4.11
N PHE A 307 8.14 0.99 -3.55
CA PHE A 307 8.86 -0.10 -2.91
C PHE A 307 8.21 -0.55 -1.60
N GLY A 308 7.77 0.36 -0.73
CA GLY A 308 7.16 0.01 0.56
C GLY A 308 5.92 -0.88 0.41
N TYR A 309 5.08 -0.60 -0.59
CA TYR A 309 3.95 -1.47 -0.94
C TYR A 309 4.41 -2.81 -1.49
N ALA A 310 5.36 -2.80 -2.42
CA ALA A 310 5.89 -4.03 -3.01
C ALA A 310 6.56 -4.93 -1.98
N PHE A 311 7.26 -4.34 -1.01
CA PHE A 311 7.86 -5.02 0.12
C PHE A 311 6.80 -5.63 1.04
N ALA A 312 5.78 -4.84 1.45
CA ALA A 312 4.70 -5.36 2.28
C ALA A 312 3.95 -6.52 1.58
N ILE A 313 3.63 -6.37 0.29
CA ILE A 313 3.02 -7.43 -0.54
C ILE A 313 3.94 -8.65 -0.62
N GLY A 314 5.24 -8.44 -0.87
CA GLY A 314 6.24 -9.50 -0.94
C GLY A 314 6.32 -10.29 0.36
N CYS A 315 6.35 -9.61 1.51
CA CYS A 315 6.30 -10.23 2.83
C CYS A 315 5.04 -11.07 3.03
N VAL A 316 3.87 -10.61 2.58
CA VAL A 316 2.62 -11.38 2.65
C VAL A 316 2.74 -12.67 1.84
N PHE A 317 3.22 -12.62 0.60
CA PHE A 317 3.39 -13.81 -0.23
C PHE A 317 4.43 -14.78 0.33
N VAL A 318 5.54 -14.26 0.87
CA VAL A 318 6.57 -15.08 1.54
C VAL A 318 5.99 -15.73 2.80
N ALA A 319 5.26 -14.99 3.64
CA ALA A 319 4.64 -15.53 4.85
C ALA A 319 3.55 -16.56 4.52
N ASP A 320 2.73 -16.30 3.51
CA ASP A 320 1.66 -17.21 3.07
C ASP A 320 2.21 -18.43 2.32
N SER A 321 3.46 -18.39 1.83
CA SER A 321 4.10 -19.54 1.16
C SER A 321 4.41 -20.71 2.11
N ALA A 322 4.55 -20.44 3.41
CA ALA A 322 5.03 -21.36 4.44
C ALA A 322 6.44 -21.94 4.21
N ILE A 323 7.18 -21.52 3.17
CA ILE A 323 8.51 -22.06 2.86
C ILE A 323 9.53 -21.69 3.94
N LEU A 324 9.53 -20.45 4.41
CA LEU A 324 10.39 -20.06 5.53
C LEU A 324 10.07 -20.85 6.80
N SER A 325 8.79 -21.07 7.09
CA SER A 325 8.35 -21.91 8.21
C SER A 325 8.81 -23.35 8.08
N LEU A 326 8.91 -23.89 6.85
CA LEU A 326 9.42 -25.24 6.60
C LEU A 326 10.96 -25.31 6.72
N LEU A 327 11.66 -24.30 6.19
CA LEU A 327 13.13 -24.24 6.21
C LEU A 327 13.67 -23.98 7.62
N PHE A 328 13.08 -23.01 8.33
CA PHE A 328 13.50 -22.61 9.67
C PHE A 328 12.69 -23.29 10.79
N GLY A 329 11.63 -24.02 10.46
CA GLY A 329 10.81 -24.75 11.45
C GLY A 329 11.59 -25.82 12.21
N ARG A 330 12.55 -26.48 11.55
CA ARG A 330 13.48 -27.39 12.24
C ARG A 330 14.29 -26.65 13.30
N LEU A 331 14.90 -25.51 12.94
CA LEU A 331 15.69 -24.70 13.87
C LEU A 331 14.84 -24.12 15.01
N ARG A 332 13.61 -23.67 14.70
CA ARG A 332 12.64 -23.18 15.68
C ARG A 332 12.25 -24.26 16.70
N ASN A 333 11.95 -25.47 16.24
CA ASN A 333 11.61 -26.59 17.12
C ASN A 333 12.81 -27.05 17.97
N TYR A 334 14.05 -26.77 17.54
CA TYR A 334 15.27 -26.99 18.34
C TYR A 334 15.52 -25.88 19.37
N LEU A 335 15.17 -24.62 19.08
CA LEU A 335 15.47 -23.45 19.93
C LEU A 335 14.36 -23.07 20.92
N LEU A 336 13.09 -23.39 20.65
CA LEU A 336 11.92 -22.92 21.42
C LEU A 336 11.14 -24.08 22.05
N LYS A 337 11.85 -25.11 22.54
CA LYS A 337 11.26 -26.39 22.91
C LYS A 337 10.33 -26.36 24.14
N ASP A 338 10.40 -25.34 25.02
CA ASP A 338 9.80 -25.49 26.36
C ASP A 338 8.60 -24.60 26.74
N ASP A 339 8.20 -23.52 26.04
CA ASP A 339 7.14 -22.64 26.61
C ASP A 339 6.09 -22.05 25.63
N LEU A 340 6.15 -22.30 24.32
CA LEU A 340 5.32 -21.60 23.33
C LEU A 340 4.23 -22.46 22.67
N ASP A 341 3.59 -23.38 23.40
CA ASP A 341 2.56 -24.28 22.82
C ASP A 341 1.17 -24.18 23.49
N LYS A 342 0.94 -23.22 24.40
CA LYS A 342 -0.34 -23.12 25.14
C LYS A 342 -1.27 -21.96 24.75
N SER A 343 -0.92 -21.14 23.76
CA SER A 343 -1.77 -20.03 23.32
C SER A 343 -1.81 -19.85 21.79
N LEU A 344 -1.81 -20.95 21.04
CA LEU A 344 -2.07 -20.84 19.59
C LEU A 344 -3.51 -20.38 19.39
N ASP A 345 -3.65 -19.17 18.86
CA ASP A 345 -4.94 -18.60 18.50
C ASP A 345 -5.61 -19.50 17.45
N ILE A 346 -6.94 -19.63 17.47
CA ILE A 346 -7.68 -20.53 16.56
C ILE A 346 -7.39 -20.17 15.10
N ASP A 347 -7.22 -18.87 14.82
CA ASP A 347 -6.81 -18.32 13.52
C ASP A 347 -5.46 -18.89 13.04
N ASP A 348 -4.50 -19.13 13.93
CA ASP A 348 -3.18 -19.65 13.57
C ASP A 348 -3.22 -21.13 13.21
N VAL A 349 -4.11 -21.90 13.83
CA VAL A 349 -4.32 -23.32 13.53
C VAL A 349 -4.94 -23.48 12.13
N GLU A 350 -6.02 -22.74 11.84
CA GLU A 350 -6.70 -22.78 10.53
C GLU A 350 -5.75 -22.35 9.40
N VAL A 351 -4.95 -21.30 9.64
CA VAL A 351 -3.94 -20.85 8.66
C VAL A 351 -2.92 -21.95 8.38
N ARG A 352 -2.40 -22.63 9.40
CA ARG A 352 -1.40 -23.70 9.24
C ARG A 352 -1.97 -24.86 8.44
N GLU A 353 -3.19 -25.30 8.73
CA GLU A 353 -3.86 -26.36 7.98
C GLU A 353 -4.03 -26.01 6.50
N ILE A 354 -4.45 -24.77 6.19
CA ILE A 354 -4.55 -24.27 4.81
C ILE A 354 -3.19 -24.26 4.10
N GLN A 355 -2.12 -23.94 4.83
CA GLN A 355 -0.76 -23.91 4.30
C GLN A 355 -0.21 -25.32 4.04
N GLU A 356 -0.45 -26.27 4.95
CA GLU A 356 -0.01 -27.66 4.83
C GLU A 356 -0.70 -28.39 3.68
N ASN A 357 -1.99 -28.14 3.47
CA ASN A 357 -2.77 -28.73 2.38
C ASN A 357 -2.49 -28.12 1.00
N ARG A 358 -1.63 -27.09 0.90
CA ARG A 358 -1.32 -26.42 -0.36
C ARG A 358 -0.29 -27.20 -1.19
N ALA A 359 -0.58 -27.35 -2.48
CA ALA A 359 0.37 -27.93 -3.43
C ALA A 359 1.73 -27.18 -3.41
N ARG A 360 2.83 -27.94 -3.30
CA ARG A 360 4.20 -27.41 -3.13
C ARG A 360 4.61 -26.39 -4.18
N TRP A 361 4.22 -26.58 -5.44
CA TRP A 361 4.55 -25.64 -6.51
C TRP A 361 3.90 -24.26 -6.29
N LYS A 362 2.69 -24.20 -5.70
CA LYS A 362 2.02 -22.93 -5.38
C LYS A 362 2.77 -22.20 -4.28
N SER A 363 3.24 -22.92 -3.25
CA SER A 363 4.08 -22.34 -2.21
C SER A 363 5.37 -21.76 -2.78
N TRP A 364 6.08 -22.50 -3.63
CA TRP A 364 7.29 -22.01 -4.29
C TRP A 364 7.03 -20.81 -5.21
N ALA A 365 5.94 -20.84 -5.98
CA ALA A 365 5.55 -19.72 -6.83
C ALA A 365 5.27 -18.45 -6.00
N MET A 366 4.58 -18.56 -4.86
CA MET A 366 4.33 -17.44 -3.96
C MET A 366 5.60 -16.91 -3.32
N PHE A 367 6.50 -17.80 -2.87
CA PHE A 367 7.79 -17.40 -2.31
C PHE A 367 8.66 -16.67 -3.36
N ALA A 368 8.76 -17.23 -4.56
CA ALA A 368 9.50 -16.63 -5.67
C ALA A 368 8.91 -15.26 -6.05
N PHE A 369 7.57 -15.16 -6.16
CA PHE A 369 6.90 -13.88 -6.42
C PHE A 369 7.16 -12.86 -5.30
N GLY A 370 7.12 -13.30 -4.04
CA GLY A 370 7.34 -12.43 -2.90
C GLY A 370 8.75 -11.85 -2.79
N ILE A 371 9.75 -12.50 -3.40
CA ILE A 371 11.11 -11.97 -3.55
C ILE A 371 11.24 -11.14 -4.82
N TRP A 372 10.73 -11.67 -5.94
CA TRP A 372 10.84 -11.05 -7.25
C TRP A 372 10.18 -9.68 -7.29
N TYR A 373 8.97 -9.54 -6.75
CA TYR A 373 8.19 -8.31 -6.84
C TYR A 373 8.86 -7.09 -6.19
N PRO A 374 9.27 -7.11 -4.91
CA PRO A 374 10.01 -5.98 -4.32
C PRO A 374 11.37 -5.76 -5.00
N SER A 375 12.06 -6.81 -5.44
CA SER A 375 13.34 -6.68 -6.16
C SER A 375 13.18 -5.98 -7.50
N TRP A 376 12.13 -6.33 -8.25
CA TRP A 376 11.76 -5.70 -9.52
C TRP A 376 11.43 -4.22 -9.32
N ILE A 377 10.68 -3.89 -8.28
CA ILE A 377 10.36 -2.49 -7.96
C ILE A 377 11.61 -1.72 -7.51
N LEU A 378 12.51 -2.32 -6.74
CA LEU A 378 13.78 -1.70 -6.37
C LEU A 378 14.61 -1.35 -7.61
N LEU A 379 14.77 -2.31 -8.54
CA LEU A 379 15.45 -2.08 -9.81
C LEU A 379 14.77 -0.98 -10.61
N THR A 380 13.43 -0.96 -10.62
CA THR A 380 12.63 0.05 -11.31
C THR A 380 12.91 1.44 -10.77
N ILE A 381 12.81 1.65 -9.45
CA ILE A 381 12.93 3.00 -8.88
C ILE A 381 14.35 3.57 -8.96
N VAL A 382 15.37 2.71 -8.85
CA VAL A 382 16.79 3.10 -8.96
C VAL A 382 17.16 3.30 -10.43
N GLY A 383 16.80 2.35 -11.32
CA GLY A 383 17.12 2.42 -12.74
C GLY A 383 16.48 3.60 -13.47
N THR A 384 15.31 4.04 -13.01
CA THR A 384 14.60 5.22 -13.54
C THR A 384 14.93 6.52 -12.81
N ALA A 385 15.91 6.50 -11.90
CA ALA A 385 16.35 7.66 -11.10
C ALA A 385 15.21 8.37 -10.34
N ASN A 386 14.18 7.63 -9.94
CA ASN A 386 13.04 8.15 -9.19
C ASN A 386 13.26 8.16 -7.68
N HIS A 387 14.11 7.29 -7.17
CA HIS A 387 14.36 7.15 -5.74
C HIS A 387 15.82 6.79 -5.46
N TYR A 388 16.27 7.13 -4.27
CA TYR A 388 17.54 6.69 -3.71
C TYR A 388 17.40 5.28 -3.12
N LEU A 389 18.50 4.55 -2.95
CA LEU A 389 18.48 3.24 -2.27
C LEU A 389 17.97 3.37 -0.82
N MET A 390 18.33 4.45 -0.14
CA MET A 390 17.92 4.78 1.22
C MET A 390 16.41 4.99 1.31
N ASP A 391 15.74 5.47 0.25
CA ASP A 391 14.29 5.57 0.24
C ASP A 391 13.62 4.20 0.41
N ALA A 392 14.22 3.14 -0.16
CA ALA A 392 13.77 1.75 -0.01
C ALA A 392 14.08 1.20 1.39
N VAL A 393 15.23 1.57 1.96
CA VAL A 393 15.61 1.22 3.34
C VAL A 393 14.62 1.83 4.34
N VAL A 394 14.36 3.14 4.24
CA VAL A 394 13.39 3.84 5.10
C VAL A 394 11.99 3.28 4.89
N ALA A 395 11.59 2.97 3.64
CA ALA A 395 10.31 2.31 3.37
C ALA A 395 10.21 0.92 4.04
N THR A 396 11.29 0.15 4.06
CA THR A 396 11.36 -1.15 4.77
C THR A 396 11.15 -0.96 6.27
N PHE A 397 11.86 -0.02 6.89
CA PHE A 397 11.67 0.29 8.31
C PHE A 397 10.26 0.76 8.61
N CYS A 398 9.68 1.63 7.77
CA CYS A 398 8.29 2.07 7.90
C CYS A 398 7.32 0.89 7.78
N ALA A 399 7.55 -0.05 6.86
CA ALA A 399 6.69 -1.22 6.69
C ALA A 399 6.77 -2.17 7.89
N LEU A 400 7.96 -2.40 8.44
CA LEU A 400 8.17 -3.22 9.64
C LEU A 400 7.54 -2.58 10.87
N MET A 401 7.77 -1.28 11.09
CA MET A 401 7.14 -0.53 12.17
C MET A 401 5.62 -0.52 11.99
N ALA A 402 5.12 -0.33 10.77
CA ALA A 402 3.70 -0.38 10.47
C ALA A 402 3.12 -1.76 10.79
N TYR A 403 3.85 -2.85 10.51
CA TYR A 403 3.41 -4.21 10.85
C TYR A 403 3.35 -4.41 12.36
N LEU A 404 4.38 -4.00 13.11
CA LEU A 404 4.43 -4.16 14.57
C LEU A 404 3.38 -3.29 15.29
N CYS A 405 3.13 -2.09 14.78
CA CYS A 405 2.24 -1.11 15.40
C CYS A 405 0.85 -1.01 14.76
N ASN A 406 0.49 -1.91 13.84
CA ASN A 406 -0.75 -1.79 13.04
C ASN A 406 -2.03 -1.70 13.90
N ARG A 407 -2.01 -2.27 15.12
CA ARG A 407 -3.12 -2.21 16.09
C ARG A 407 -3.38 -0.81 16.61
N ALA A 408 -2.42 0.12 16.52
CA ALA A 408 -2.63 1.53 16.89
C ALA A 408 -3.80 2.16 16.13
N LEU A 409 -4.04 1.74 14.87
CA LEU A 409 -5.17 2.24 14.08
C LEU A 409 -6.54 1.87 14.65
N LEU A 410 -6.62 0.92 15.59
CA LEU A 410 -7.89 0.57 16.24
C LEU A 410 -8.42 1.71 17.12
N VAL A 411 -7.59 2.69 17.49
CA VAL A 411 -8.03 3.92 18.16
C VAL A 411 -9.06 4.71 17.35
N PHE A 412 -9.09 4.52 16.02
CA PHE A 412 -10.03 5.19 15.14
C PHE A 412 -11.37 4.44 14.99
N LEU A 413 -11.54 3.26 15.58
CA LEU A 413 -12.82 2.52 15.52
C LEU A 413 -14.01 3.32 16.07
N PRO A 414 -13.90 4.09 17.17
CA PRO A 414 -14.99 4.95 17.63
C PRO A 414 -15.36 6.03 16.61
N ALA A 415 -14.35 6.65 15.98
CA ALA A 415 -14.58 7.62 14.92
C ALA A 415 -15.24 6.97 13.69
N GLU A 416 -14.86 5.74 13.34
CA GLU A 416 -15.51 4.96 12.29
C GLU A 416 -16.98 4.66 12.62
N ASP A 417 -17.27 4.17 13.83
CA ASP A 417 -18.64 3.88 14.27
C ASP A 417 -19.50 5.17 14.27
N MET A 418 -18.95 6.32 14.70
CA MET A 418 -19.62 7.62 14.63
C MET A 418 -19.86 8.10 13.20
N LEU A 419 -18.87 7.94 12.31
CA LEU A 419 -19.01 8.31 10.91
C LEU A 419 -20.09 7.48 10.21
N LEU A 420 -20.08 6.16 10.41
CA LEU A 420 -21.11 5.25 9.89
C LEU A 420 -22.49 5.62 10.44
N TRP A 421 -22.58 5.98 11.71
CA TRP A 421 -23.82 6.45 12.30
C TRP A 421 -24.32 7.76 11.69
N ALA A 422 -23.43 8.75 11.51
CA ALA A 422 -23.76 10.03 10.90
C ALA A 422 -24.22 9.86 9.45
N LEU A 423 -23.59 8.97 8.69
CA LEU A 423 -23.97 8.61 7.31
C LEU A 423 -25.17 7.65 7.24
N ARG A 424 -25.70 7.22 8.41
CA ARG A 424 -26.77 6.23 8.53
C ARG A 424 -26.47 4.95 7.73
N LEU A 425 -25.25 4.45 7.84
CA LEU A 425 -24.71 3.30 7.11
C LEU A 425 -24.44 2.14 8.07
N GLU A 426 -24.77 0.91 7.65
CA GLU A 426 -24.31 -0.30 8.34
C GLU A 426 -23.08 -0.89 7.65
N LYS A 427 -22.02 -1.13 8.43
CA LYS A 427 -20.78 -1.74 7.95
C LYS A 427 -21.05 -3.13 7.36
N PRO A 428 -20.53 -3.46 6.17
CA PRO A 428 -20.73 -4.78 5.59
C PRO A 428 -20.09 -5.87 6.46
N VAL A 429 -20.81 -6.99 6.60
CA VAL A 429 -20.19 -8.22 7.11
C VAL A 429 -19.18 -8.70 6.05
N PRO A 430 -17.91 -8.91 6.39
CA PRO A 430 -16.91 -9.30 5.40
C PRO A 430 -17.20 -10.71 4.87
N THR A 431 -16.80 -10.94 3.64
CA THR A 431 -16.92 -12.24 2.95
C THR A 431 -15.60 -13.02 2.96
N THR A 432 -14.50 -12.38 3.32
CA THR A 432 -13.17 -12.98 3.51
C THR A 432 -13.18 -14.04 4.60
N GLY A 433 -12.49 -15.17 4.40
CA GLY A 433 -12.46 -16.31 5.33
C GLY A 433 -13.76 -17.12 5.37
N ARG A 434 -14.93 -16.46 5.44
CA ARG A 434 -16.24 -17.12 5.57
C ARG A 434 -16.66 -18.00 4.39
N MET A 435 -16.20 -17.71 3.16
CA MET A 435 -16.62 -18.48 1.98
C MET A 435 -15.94 -19.86 1.87
N LYS A 436 -14.97 -20.22 2.72
CA LYS A 436 -14.38 -21.57 2.74
C LYS A 436 -15.15 -22.54 3.65
N ASN A 437 -15.81 -22.04 4.68
CA ASN A 437 -16.52 -22.87 5.67
C ASN A 437 -18.02 -23.08 5.37
N ILE A 438 -18.52 -22.54 4.24
CA ILE A 438 -19.80 -22.97 3.66
C ILE A 438 -19.49 -24.00 2.58
N ALA A 439 -18.87 -25.11 2.99
CA ALA A 439 -19.05 -26.35 2.26
C ALA A 439 -20.54 -26.67 2.37
N VAL A 440 -21.23 -26.62 1.23
CA VAL A 440 -22.56 -27.18 1.08
C VAL A 440 -22.46 -28.64 1.53
N ARG A 441 -23.02 -28.94 2.70
CA ARG A 441 -23.53 -30.28 3.01
C ARG A 441 -24.96 -30.37 2.54
#